data_AF-A0A1C2AZA9-F1
#
_entry.id   AF-A0A1C2AZA9-F1
#
_cell.length_a   1.000
_cell.length_b   1.000
_cell.length_c   1.000
_cell.angle_alpha   90.00
_cell.angle_beta   90.00
_cell.angle_gamma   90.00
#
_symmetry.space_group_name_H-M   'P 1'
#
loop_
_entity.id
_entity.type
_entity.pdbx_description
1 polymer ?
#
loop_
_entity_poly.entity_id
_entity_poly.type
_entity_poly.pdbx_seq_one_letter_code
_entity_poly.pdbx_strand_id
1 'polypeptide(L)'
;MGAENNSYFSTELCGGTHVKNTGDIGKFKTVSQSSIAAGVRRVEALRDKQLEIFLKNKEKMSNLSAKKDEDSIKEVSTQIIKLGGKPNLENKDTKGLIKDLNKQLEQLNVQSVLADKTKNIIKDENINGTQVRLQKVQDLSPKDLRKLVDAGKKELGEGIVVVFANKDEKVGLAVGVTENLTNKYDAVKFAKLGSEIIGGKGGGGRKDFAQAGGQDSNKIDEALEKLKTLI
;
A
#
# COMPACT_ATOMS: atom_id res chain seq x y z
N MET A 1 -9.11 50.82 29.66
CA MET A 1 -8.43 51.26 28.43
C MET A 1 -7.31 52.19 28.87
N GLY A 2 -6.05 51.75 28.79
CA GLY A 2 -4.91 52.51 29.32
C GLY A 2 -4.63 53.75 28.48
N ALA A 3 -4.30 54.86 29.13
CA ALA A 3 -3.86 56.09 28.48
C ALA A 3 -2.33 56.08 28.44
N GLU A 4 -1.76 56.10 27.25
CA GLU A 4 -0.34 56.41 27.05
C GLU A 4 -0.30 57.72 26.26
N ASN A 5 0.38 58.73 26.82
CA ASN A 5 0.51 60.06 26.22
C ASN A 5 -0.81 60.70 25.77
N ASN A 6 -1.86 60.58 26.59
CA ASN A 6 -3.18 61.18 26.33
C ASN A 6 -3.89 60.64 25.07
N SER A 7 -3.46 59.49 24.56
CA SER A 7 -4.07 58.78 23.43
C SER A 7 -4.64 57.43 23.90
N TYR A 8 -5.86 57.11 23.48
CA TYR A 8 -6.45 55.79 23.72
C TYR A 8 -5.95 54.83 22.63
N PHE A 9 -5.24 53.77 23.01
CA PHE A 9 -4.58 52.87 22.03
C PHE A 9 -5.55 52.01 21.20
N SER A 10 -6.74 51.71 21.73
CA SER A 10 -7.77 50.92 21.02
C SER A 10 -9.15 51.38 21.47
N THR A 11 -9.90 52.01 20.56
CA THR A 11 -11.25 52.54 20.78
C THR A 11 -12.16 52.09 19.65
N GLU A 12 -13.37 51.67 20.01
CA GLU A 12 -14.40 51.24 19.06
C GLU A 12 -15.78 51.67 19.57
N LEU A 13 -16.74 51.80 18.66
CA LEU A 13 -18.15 51.98 19.00
C LEU A 13 -18.84 50.61 19.06
N CYS A 14 -18.84 49.99 20.24
CA CYS A 14 -19.41 48.67 20.46
C CYS A 14 -20.55 48.72 21.48
N GLY A 15 -21.72 48.18 21.13
CA GLY A 15 -22.89 48.08 22.01
C GLY A 15 -22.99 46.75 22.78
N GLY A 16 -21.91 45.98 22.82
CA GLY A 16 -21.88 44.66 23.45
C GLY A 16 -21.71 44.70 24.97
N THR A 17 -21.72 43.53 25.60
CA THR A 17 -21.34 43.39 27.01
C THR A 17 -19.82 43.36 27.14
N HIS A 18 -19.27 44.23 27.97
CA HIS A 18 -17.83 44.34 28.19
C HIS A 18 -17.44 43.98 29.62
N VAL A 19 -16.20 43.48 29.76
CA VAL A 19 -15.56 43.31 31.05
C VAL A 19 -15.03 44.64 31.58
N LYS A 20 -14.84 44.75 32.91
CA LYS A 20 -14.30 45.97 33.52
C LYS A 20 -12.80 46.10 33.28
N ASN A 21 -12.07 44.99 33.35
CA ASN A 21 -10.62 44.93 33.14
C ASN A 21 -10.24 43.84 32.15
N THR A 22 -9.15 44.04 31.40
CA THR A 22 -8.65 43.03 30.44
C THR A 22 -8.22 41.73 31.13
N GLY A 23 -7.84 41.79 32.41
CA GLY A 23 -7.56 40.59 33.21
C GLY A 23 -8.77 39.65 33.36
N ASP A 24 -9.99 40.20 33.35
CA ASP A 24 -11.24 39.42 33.44
C ASP A 24 -11.50 38.58 32.16
N ILE A 25 -10.75 38.82 31.08
CA ILE A 25 -10.83 38.03 29.83
C ILE A 25 -10.18 36.65 30.03
N GLY A 26 -9.21 36.55 30.92
CA GLY A 26 -8.43 35.34 31.17
C GLY A 26 -7.43 35.03 30.06
N LYS A 27 -6.99 33.76 29.99
CA LYS A 27 -6.08 33.28 28.94
C LYS A 27 -6.75 33.44 27.58
N PHE A 28 -6.01 33.89 26.57
CA PHE A 28 -6.51 34.08 25.22
C PHE A 28 -5.53 33.44 24.23
N LYS A 29 -6.05 32.77 23.19
CA LYS A 29 -5.23 32.20 22.12
C LYS A 29 -6.00 32.13 20.82
N THR A 30 -5.34 32.55 19.74
CA THR A 30 -5.76 32.27 18.37
C THR A 30 -5.60 30.77 18.08
N VAL A 31 -6.71 30.11 17.71
CA VAL A 31 -6.76 28.66 17.45
C VAL A 31 -6.74 28.33 15.96
N SER A 32 -7.19 29.24 15.11
CA SER A 32 -7.15 29.07 13.65
C SER A 32 -7.05 30.42 12.94
N GLN A 33 -6.52 30.39 11.73
CA GLN A 33 -6.50 31.53 10.83
C GLN A 33 -6.71 31.02 9.40
N SER A 34 -7.62 31.64 8.66
CA SER A 34 -7.93 31.25 7.28
C SER A 34 -8.10 32.47 6.37
N SER A 35 -7.77 32.32 5.08
CA SER A 35 -7.97 33.36 4.08
C SER A 35 -9.41 33.32 3.58
N ILE A 36 -10.11 34.46 3.56
CA ILE A 36 -11.47 34.55 3.01
C ILE A 36 -11.43 35.13 1.59
N ALA A 37 -10.61 36.18 1.38
CA ALA A 37 -10.44 36.89 0.12
C ALA A 37 -9.05 37.54 0.04
N ALA A 38 -8.70 38.14 -1.09
CA ALA A 38 -7.45 38.89 -1.22
C ALA A 38 -7.37 39.99 -0.16
N GLY A 39 -6.34 39.92 0.69
CA GLY A 39 -6.14 40.86 1.80
C GLY A 39 -7.02 40.64 3.04
N VAL A 40 -7.94 39.66 3.05
CA VAL A 40 -8.88 39.44 4.15
C VAL A 40 -8.66 38.07 4.80
N ARG A 41 -8.49 38.07 6.13
CA ARG A 41 -8.25 36.85 6.93
C ARG A 41 -9.26 36.74 8.06
N ARG A 42 -9.77 35.53 8.29
CA ARG A 42 -10.50 35.16 9.50
C ARG A 42 -9.51 34.72 10.56
N VAL A 43 -9.71 35.21 11.77
CA VAL A 43 -8.96 34.77 12.96
C VAL A 43 -9.98 34.23 13.95
N GLU A 44 -9.83 32.97 14.34
CA GLU A 44 -10.65 32.36 15.39
C GLU A 44 -9.81 32.27 16.66
N ALA A 45 -10.35 32.79 17.76
CA ALA A 45 -9.66 32.79 19.05
C ALA A 45 -10.61 32.37 20.17
N LEU A 46 -10.07 31.65 21.14
CA LEU A 46 -10.78 31.20 22.32
C LEU A 46 -10.18 31.83 23.57
N ARG A 47 -11.01 32.00 24.59
CA ARG A 47 -10.61 32.53 25.89
C ARG A 47 -11.00 31.59 27.02
N ASP A 48 -10.22 31.67 28.09
CA ASP A 48 -10.48 31.10 29.40
C ASP A 48 -10.97 29.64 29.33
N LYS A 49 -12.12 29.31 29.94
CA LYS A 49 -12.64 27.94 30.01
C LYS A 49 -12.80 27.26 28.64
N GLN A 50 -13.19 28.00 27.60
CA GLN A 50 -13.30 27.44 26.24
C GLN A 50 -11.93 27.05 25.69
N LEU A 51 -10.92 27.89 25.94
CA LEU A 51 -9.54 27.58 25.54
C LEU A 51 -9.00 26.37 26.29
N GLU A 52 -9.28 26.24 27.59
CA GLU A 52 -8.86 25.07 28.36
C GLU A 52 -9.47 23.77 27.84
N ILE A 53 -10.77 23.77 27.52
CA ILE A 53 -11.46 22.62 26.92
C ILE A 53 -10.84 22.29 25.56
N PHE A 54 -10.60 23.30 24.72
CA PHE A 54 -9.99 23.11 23.41
C PHE A 54 -8.60 22.47 23.51
N LEU A 55 -7.74 22.97 24.40
CA LEU A 55 -6.39 22.43 24.61
C LEU A 55 -6.43 20.99 25.14
N LYS A 56 -7.28 20.70 26.14
CA LYS A 56 -7.46 19.34 26.66
C LYS A 56 -7.94 18.37 25.57
N ASN A 57 -8.86 18.80 24.70
CA ASN A 57 -9.34 17.96 23.60
C ASN A 57 -8.25 17.72 22.55
N LYS A 58 -7.46 18.75 22.22
CA LYS A 58 -6.34 18.63 21.29
C LYS A 58 -5.27 17.68 21.81
N GLU A 59 -4.95 17.75 23.10
CA GLU A 59 -4.02 16.85 23.78
C GLU A 59 -4.53 15.41 23.79
N LYS A 60 -5.81 15.20 24.16
CA LYS A 60 -6.46 13.88 24.08
C LYS A 60 -6.38 13.28 22.68
N MET A 61 -6.67 14.07 21.64
CA MET A 61 -6.57 13.62 20.26
C MET A 61 -5.15 13.21 19.87
N SER A 62 -4.14 13.99 20.28
CA SER A 62 -2.73 13.69 20.06
C SER A 62 -2.28 12.40 20.76
N ASN A 63 -2.71 12.20 22.01
CA ASN A 63 -2.39 11.00 22.78
C ASN A 63 -3.07 9.76 22.19
N LEU A 64 -4.30 9.90 21.67
CA LEU A 64 -4.99 8.82 20.97
C LEU A 64 -4.28 8.44 19.67
N SER A 65 -3.78 9.41 18.89
CA SER A 65 -2.99 9.08 17.69
C SER A 65 -1.68 8.40 18.02
N ALA A 66 -0.94 8.90 19.02
CA ALA A 66 0.32 8.28 19.44
C ALA A 66 0.11 6.83 19.91
N LYS A 67 -0.95 6.58 20.69
CA LYS A 67 -1.29 5.24 21.15
C LYS A 67 -1.64 4.30 19.99
N LYS A 68 -2.40 4.76 18.99
CA LYS A 68 -2.72 3.96 17.80
C LYS A 68 -1.47 3.59 17.00
N ASP A 69 -0.54 4.53 16.87
CA ASP A 69 0.72 4.29 16.17
C ASP A 69 1.57 3.25 16.92
N GLU A 70 1.67 3.36 18.25
CA GLU A 70 2.35 2.35 19.09
C GLU A 70 1.72 0.97 18.99
N ASP A 71 0.38 0.88 19.03
CA ASP A 71 -0.34 -0.38 18.90
C ASP A 71 -0.11 -1.02 17.53
N SER A 72 -0.09 -0.22 16.46
CA SER A 72 0.22 -0.67 15.09
C SER A 72 1.65 -1.21 14.99
N ILE A 73 2.63 -0.51 15.59
CA ILE A 73 4.03 -0.96 15.61
C ILE A 73 4.14 -2.31 16.32
N LYS A 74 3.50 -2.47 17.48
CA LYS A 74 3.51 -3.73 18.24
C LYS A 74 2.89 -4.87 17.44
N GLU A 75 1.74 -4.63 16.81
CA GLU A 75 1.04 -5.63 16.01
C GLU A 75 1.91 -6.13 14.85
N VAL A 76 2.40 -5.20 14.00
CA VAL A 76 3.22 -5.55 12.84
C VAL A 76 4.53 -6.23 13.28
N SER A 77 5.17 -5.74 14.34
CA SER A 77 6.38 -6.35 14.90
C SER A 77 6.14 -7.79 15.36
N THR A 78 4.98 -8.05 15.98
CA THR A 78 4.58 -9.39 16.44
C THR A 78 4.39 -10.33 15.25
N GLN A 79 3.77 -9.85 14.16
CA GLN A 79 3.60 -10.64 12.94
C GLN A 79 4.95 -10.95 12.27
N ILE A 80 5.88 -10.00 12.23
CA ILE A 80 7.24 -10.22 11.72
C ILE A 80 7.96 -11.32 12.52
N ILE A 81 7.88 -11.27 13.86
CA ILE A 81 8.50 -12.29 14.73
C ILE A 81 7.88 -13.66 14.50
N LYS A 82 6.56 -13.75 14.33
CA LYS A 82 5.87 -15.02 14.02
C LYS A 82 6.35 -15.65 12.72
N LEU A 83 6.74 -14.84 11.73
CA LEU A 83 7.32 -15.30 10.47
C LEU A 83 8.84 -15.54 10.55
N GLY A 84 9.45 -15.47 11.75
CA GLY A 84 10.87 -15.70 11.97
C GLY A 84 11.77 -14.49 11.66
N GLY A 85 11.19 -13.33 11.38
CA GLY A 85 11.93 -12.09 11.14
C GLY A 85 12.29 -11.33 12.41
N LYS A 86 13.22 -10.38 12.28
CA LYS A 86 13.56 -9.40 13.33
C LYS A 86 13.04 -8.02 12.92
N PRO A 87 12.07 -7.42 13.65
CA PRO A 87 11.55 -6.10 13.31
C PRO A 87 12.65 -5.04 13.31
N ASN A 88 12.78 -4.27 12.22
CA ASN A 88 13.70 -3.13 12.19
C ASN A 88 13.03 -1.91 12.83
N LEU A 89 13.62 -1.40 13.93
CA LEU A 89 13.14 -0.25 14.70
C LEU A 89 14.05 0.99 14.61
N GLU A 90 14.91 1.07 13.59
CA GLU A 90 15.90 2.15 13.44
C GLU A 90 15.30 3.51 13.08
N ASN A 91 14.09 3.54 12.50
CA ASN A 91 13.46 4.77 12.06
C ASN A 91 12.85 5.54 13.24
N LYS A 92 13.30 6.80 13.43
CA LYS A 92 12.84 7.68 14.51
C LYS A 92 11.50 8.35 14.23
N ASP A 93 11.08 8.41 12.96
CA ASP A 93 9.74 8.90 12.61
C ASP A 93 8.74 7.74 12.71
N THR A 94 7.72 7.88 13.55
CA THR A 94 6.74 6.82 13.83
C THR A 94 6.00 6.35 12.57
N LYS A 95 5.66 7.29 11.66
CA LYS A 95 4.98 6.96 10.41
C LYS A 95 5.91 6.25 9.42
N GLY A 96 7.15 6.73 9.31
CA GLY A 96 8.22 6.07 8.57
C GLY A 96 8.45 4.64 9.06
N LEU A 97 8.54 4.47 10.38
CA LEU A 97 8.73 3.16 11.01
C LEU A 97 7.59 2.19 10.70
N ILE A 98 6.33 2.61 10.81
CA ILE A 98 5.17 1.78 10.45
C ILE A 98 5.25 1.35 8.98
N LYS A 99 5.64 2.26 8.08
CA LYS A 99 5.77 1.95 6.65
C LYS A 99 6.87 0.93 6.39
N ASP A 100 8.02 1.08 7.05
CA ASP A 100 9.16 0.19 6.90
C ASP A 100 8.86 -1.22 7.44
N LEU A 101 8.24 -1.30 8.62
CA LEU A 101 7.80 -2.57 9.20
C LEU A 101 6.76 -3.27 8.32
N ASN A 102 5.78 -2.55 7.76
CA ASN A 102 4.80 -3.14 6.84
C ASN A 102 5.46 -3.69 5.57
N LYS A 103 6.45 -2.97 5.02
CA LYS A 103 7.23 -3.45 3.88
C LYS A 103 8.02 -4.72 4.23
N GLN A 104 8.63 -4.76 5.40
CA GLN A 104 9.34 -5.94 5.89
C GLN A 104 8.40 -7.14 6.06
N LEU A 105 7.25 -6.91 6.68
CA LEU A 105 6.21 -7.93 6.86
C LEU A 105 5.72 -8.48 5.52
N GLU A 106 5.51 -7.60 4.53
CA GLU A 106 5.11 -8.02 3.18
C GLU A 106 6.15 -8.93 2.54
N GLN A 107 7.45 -8.57 2.64
CA GLN A 107 8.55 -9.38 2.10
C GLN A 107 8.62 -10.77 2.75
N LEU A 108 8.47 -10.84 4.09
CA LEU A 108 8.48 -12.11 4.81
C LEU A 108 7.28 -12.98 4.44
N ASN A 109 6.09 -12.39 4.27
CA ASN A 109 4.92 -13.12 3.80
C ASN A 109 5.14 -13.72 2.41
N VAL A 110 5.69 -12.95 1.48
CA VAL A 110 6.04 -13.47 0.14
C VAL A 110 7.02 -14.64 0.25
N GLN A 111 8.08 -14.51 1.05
CA GLN A 111 9.05 -15.60 1.25
C GLN A 111 8.40 -16.84 1.87
N SER A 112 7.56 -16.66 2.88
CA SER A 112 6.83 -17.76 3.54
C SER A 112 5.91 -18.50 2.57
N VAL A 113 5.14 -17.77 1.76
CA VAL A 113 4.26 -18.35 0.73
C VAL A 113 5.06 -19.13 -0.31
N LEU A 114 6.21 -18.61 -0.76
CA LEU A 114 7.03 -19.28 -1.76
C LEU A 114 7.76 -20.52 -1.22
N ALA A 115 8.07 -20.55 0.07
CA ALA A 115 8.67 -21.70 0.74
C ALA A 115 7.66 -22.82 1.04
N ASP A 116 6.38 -22.47 1.16
CA ASP A 116 5.30 -23.44 1.40
C ASP A 116 4.93 -24.19 0.10
N LYS A 117 5.33 -25.47 0.02
CA LYS A 117 5.06 -26.34 -1.14
C LYS A 117 3.57 -26.62 -1.37
N THR A 118 2.71 -26.40 -0.37
CA THR A 118 1.26 -26.54 -0.54
C THR A 118 0.66 -25.34 -1.27
N LYS A 119 1.27 -24.17 -1.10
CA LYS A 119 0.85 -22.91 -1.73
C LYS A 119 1.56 -22.65 -3.05
N ASN A 120 2.86 -22.93 -3.11
CA ASN A 120 3.70 -22.72 -4.29
C ASN A 120 4.01 -24.07 -4.96
N ILE A 121 3.24 -24.38 -6.00
CA ILE A 121 3.38 -25.63 -6.76
C ILE A 121 4.06 -25.30 -8.08
N ILE A 122 5.24 -25.88 -8.28
CA ILE A 122 6.05 -25.76 -9.50
C ILE A 122 6.07 -27.13 -10.20
N LYS A 123 5.79 -27.13 -11.50
CA LYS A 123 5.89 -28.30 -12.38
C LYS A 123 6.68 -27.93 -13.62
N ASP A 124 7.76 -28.64 -13.87
CA ASP A 124 8.58 -28.48 -15.06
C ASP A 124 8.31 -29.66 -16.00
N GLU A 125 7.96 -29.36 -17.25
CA GLU A 125 7.61 -30.33 -18.30
C GLU A 125 8.36 -30.00 -19.60
N ASN A 126 8.65 -31.01 -20.40
CA ASN A 126 9.19 -30.83 -21.75
C ASN A 126 8.09 -31.10 -22.78
N ILE A 127 7.71 -30.08 -23.55
CA ILE A 127 6.66 -30.14 -24.57
C ILE A 127 7.28 -29.83 -25.92
N ASN A 128 7.24 -30.78 -26.85
CA ASN A 128 7.79 -30.64 -28.21
C ASN A 128 9.26 -30.16 -28.24
N GLY A 129 10.08 -30.60 -27.29
CA GLY A 129 11.48 -30.20 -27.16
C GLY A 129 11.70 -28.84 -26.50
N THR A 130 10.65 -28.18 -26.01
CA THR A 130 10.71 -26.90 -25.28
C THR A 130 10.49 -27.15 -23.78
N GLN A 131 11.37 -26.62 -22.93
CA GLN A 131 11.17 -26.66 -21.48
C GLN A 131 10.09 -25.66 -21.06
N VAL A 132 9.16 -26.11 -20.22
CA VAL A 132 8.01 -25.33 -19.77
C VAL A 132 7.87 -25.47 -18.27
N ARG A 133 7.91 -24.35 -17.55
CA ARG A 133 7.59 -24.27 -16.13
C ARG A 133 6.18 -23.75 -15.94
N LEU A 134 5.38 -24.53 -15.23
CA LEU A 134 4.04 -24.18 -14.80
C LEU A 134 4.05 -24.00 -13.28
N GLN A 135 3.83 -22.78 -12.83
CA GLN A 135 3.83 -22.45 -11.41
C GLN A 135 2.47 -21.86 -11.01
N LYS A 136 1.89 -22.39 -9.94
CA LYS A 136 0.70 -21.81 -9.30
C LYS A 136 1.01 -21.47 -7.85
N VAL A 137 0.68 -20.25 -7.44
CA VAL A 137 0.97 -19.72 -6.11
C VAL A 137 -0.30 -19.20 -5.45
N GLN A 138 -0.67 -19.79 -4.31
CA GLN A 138 -1.78 -19.32 -3.48
C GLN A 138 -1.35 -18.22 -2.50
N ASP A 139 -2.26 -17.30 -2.20
CA ASP A 139 -2.06 -16.15 -1.30
C ASP A 139 -0.94 -15.17 -1.71
N LEU A 140 -0.61 -15.11 -3.00
CA LEU A 140 0.41 -14.20 -3.54
C LEU A 140 -0.21 -13.09 -4.38
N SER A 141 0.26 -11.85 -4.17
CA SER A 141 -0.20 -10.70 -4.93
C SER A 141 0.33 -10.72 -6.37
N PRO A 142 -0.48 -10.36 -7.38
CA PRO A 142 -0.04 -10.28 -8.78
C PRO A 142 1.18 -9.38 -9.04
N LYS A 143 1.49 -8.43 -8.14
CA LYS A 143 2.67 -7.55 -8.26
C LYS A 143 4.01 -8.30 -8.23
N ASP A 144 4.05 -9.50 -7.64
CA ASP A 144 5.27 -10.29 -7.50
C ASP A 144 5.49 -11.28 -8.66
N LEU A 145 4.50 -11.44 -9.55
CA LEU A 145 4.53 -12.39 -10.66
C LEU A 145 5.73 -12.19 -11.60
N ARG A 146 6.09 -10.94 -11.92
CA ARG A 146 7.24 -10.65 -12.79
C ARG A 146 8.53 -11.21 -12.20
N LYS A 147 8.75 -11.06 -10.90
CA LYS A 147 9.95 -11.58 -10.22
C LYS A 147 10.02 -13.10 -10.29
N LEU A 148 8.87 -13.78 -10.13
CA LEU A 148 8.79 -15.23 -10.24
C LEU A 148 9.09 -15.73 -11.65
N VAL A 149 8.53 -15.06 -12.67
CA VAL A 149 8.82 -15.37 -14.07
C VAL A 149 10.30 -15.18 -14.38
N ASP A 150 10.90 -14.07 -13.94
CA ASP A 150 12.32 -13.81 -14.18
C ASP A 150 13.23 -14.80 -13.44
N ALA A 151 12.89 -15.20 -12.22
CA ALA A 151 13.59 -16.25 -11.48
C ALA A 151 13.46 -17.61 -12.19
N GLY A 152 12.24 -17.99 -12.61
CA GLY A 152 11.99 -19.22 -13.34
C GLY A 152 12.75 -19.30 -14.67
N LYS A 153 12.83 -18.19 -15.43
CA LYS A 153 13.60 -18.14 -16.68
C LYS A 153 15.09 -18.37 -16.41
N LYS A 154 15.63 -17.78 -15.35
CA LYS A 154 17.04 -17.97 -14.96
C LYS A 154 17.32 -19.42 -14.55
N GLU A 155 16.40 -20.06 -13.83
CA GLU A 155 16.54 -21.45 -13.40
C GLU A 155 16.41 -22.45 -14.54
N LEU A 156 15.50 -22.22 -15.50
CA LEU A 156 15.36 -23.07 -16.70
C LEU A 156 16.47 -22.85 -17.72
N GLY A 157 17.07 -21.66 -17.78
CA GLY A 157 18.02 -21.25 -18.81
C GLY A 157 17.33 -20.91 -20.14
N GLU A 158 16.68 -21.89 -20.77
CA GLU A 158 15.91 -21.72 -22.01
C GLU A 158 14.53 -22.39 -21.87
N GLY A 159 13.45 -21.65 -22.10
CA GLY A 159 12.11 -22.18 -21.96
C GLY A 159 11.00 -21.14 -21.83
N ILE A 160 9.81 -21.63 -21.50
CA ILE A 160 8.61 -20.83 -21.23
C ILE A 160 8.25 -20.98 -19.75
N VAL A 161 7.97 -19.87 -19.07
CA VAL A 161 7.53 -19.86 -17.68
C VAL A 161 6.15 -19.25 -17.61
N VAL A 162 5.19 -19.99 -17.08
CA VAL A 162 3.81 -19.56 -16.84
C VAL A 162 3.57 -19.57 -15.33
N VAL A 163 3.24 -18.42 -14.76
CA VAL A 163 2.97 -18.27 -13.33
C VAL A 163 1.57 -17.72 -13.13
N PHE A 164 0.77 -18.45 -12.34
CA PHE A 164 -0.48 -17.96 -11.79
C PHE A 164 -0.31 -17.65 -10.31
N ALA A 165 -0.92 -16.56 -9.85
CA ALA A 165 -1.02 -16.23 -8.44
C ALA A 165 -2.43 -15.76 -8.11
N ASN A 166 -2.97 -16.16 -6.96
CA ASN A 166 -4.26 -15.65 -6.49
C ASN A 166 -4.17 -15.09 -5.07
N LYS A 167 -4.86 -13.96 -4.85
CA LYS A 167 -4.99 -13.33 -3.53
C LYS A 167 -6.21 -12.42 -3.52
N ASP A 168 -7.00 -12.45 -2.43
CA ASP A 168 -8.15 -11.57 -2.21
C ASP A 168 -9.08 -11.50 -3.44
N GLU A 169 -9.54 -12.66 -3.93
CA GLU A 169 -10.42 -12.85 -5.11
C GLU A 169 -9.85 -12.41 -6.47
N LYS A 170 -8.59 -11.96 -6.51
CA LYS A 170 -7.91 -11.60 -7.75
C LYS A 170 -6.98 -12.72 -8.17
N VAL A 171 -7.02 -13.05 -9.46
CA VAL A 171 -6.08 -13.96 -10.11
C VAL A 171 -5.19 -13.13 -11.03
N GLY A 172 -3.89 -13.33 -10.93
CA GLY A 172 -2.90 -12.79 -11.84
C GLY A 172 -2.23 -13.91 -12.62
N LEU A 173 -1.87 -13.60 -13.87
CA LEU A 173 -1.11 -14.46 -14.76
C LEU A 173 0.09 -13.66 -15.28
N ALA A 174 1.27 -14.26 -15.25
CA ALA A 174 2.42 -13.77 -16.00
C ALA A 174 3.09 -14.89 -16.78
N VAL A 175 3.53 -14.55 -17.98
CA VAL A 175 4.20 -15.47 -18.90
C VAL A 175 5.52 -14.85 -19.32
N GLY A 176 6.59 -15.64 -19.23
CA GLY A 176 7.91 -15.30 -19.75
C GLY A 176 8.36 -16.30 -20.79
N VAL A 177 8.93 -15.81 -21.88
CA VAL A 177 9.55 -16.60 -22.93
C VAL A 177 11.00 -16.16 -23.02
N THR A 178 11.94 -17.09 -22.98
CA THR A 178 13.37 -16.75 -23.16
C THR A 178 13.64 -16.23 -24.56
N GLU A 179 14.62 -15.34 -24.71
CA GLU A 179 14.83 -14.57 -25.96
C GLU A 179 14.93 -15.46 -27.22
N ASN A 180 15.65 -16.58 -27.12
CA ASN A 180 15.81 -17.58 -28.19
C ASN A 180 14.49 -18.13 -28.74
N LEU A 181 13.45 -18.15 -27.91
CA LEU A 181 12.14 -18.74 -28.22
C LEU A 181 11.10 -17.71 -28.68
N THR A 182 11.40 -16.41 -28.61
CA THR A 182 10.46 -15.31 -28.93
C THR A 182 10.06 -15.23 -30.41
N ASN A 183 10.82 -15.90 -31.29
CA ASN A 183 10.47 -16.04 -32.71
C ASN A 183 9.39 -17.11 -32.93
N LYS A 184 9.30 -18.11 -32.05
CA LYS A 184 8.35 -19.22 -32.14
C LYS A 184 7.12 -18.99 -31.27
N TYR A 185 7.31 -18.39 -30.09
CA TYR A 185 6.26 -18.19 -29.10
C TYR A 185 6.14 -16.72 -28.70
N ASP A 186 4.92 -16.27 -28.42
CA ASP A 186 4.60 -14.89 -28.06
C ASP A 186 3.90 -14.86 -26.70
N ALA A 187 4.58 -14.38 -25.66
CA ALA A 187 4.03 -14.31 -24.31
C ALA A 187 2.68 -13.57 -24.24
N VAL A 188 2.43 -12.59 -25.12
CA VAL A 188 1.16 -11.84 -25.15
C VAL A 188 0.00 -12.75 -25.54
N LYS A 189 0.22 -13.72 -26.44
CA LYS A 189 -0.81 -14.70 -26.82
C LYS A 189 -1.17 -15.62 -25.66
N PHE A 190 -0.17 -16.13 -24.94
CA PHE A 190 -0.38 -16.93 -23.73
C PHE A 190 -1.14 -16.14 -22.66
N ALA A 191 -0.72 -14.89 -22.39
CA ALA A 191 -1.38 -14.06 -21.39
C ALA A 191 -2.84 -13.75 -21.73
N LYS A 192 -3.16 -13.48 -23.01
CA LYS A 192 -4.54 -13.26 -23.46
C LYS A 192 -5.41 -14.51 -23.30
N LEU A 193 -4.95 -15.66 -23.82
CA LEU A 193 -5.70 -16.92 -23.73
C LEU A 193 -5.94 -17.31 -22.26
N GLY A 194 -4.89 -17.25 -21.43
CA GLY A 194 -4.99 -17.58 -20.02
C GLY A 194 -5.93 -16.63 -19.28
N SER A 195 -5.90 -15.33 -19.58
CA SER A 195 -6.80 -14.32 -19.00
C SER A 195 -8.27 -14.61 -19.29
N GLU A 196 -8.62 -14.91 -20.53
CA GLU A 196 -10.00 -15.21 -20.93
C GLU A 196 -10.58 -16.39 -20.15
N ILE A 197 -9.76 -17.42 -19.92
CA ILE A 197 -10.15 -18.60 -19.14
C ILE A 197 -10.41 -18.22 -17.68
N ILE A 198 -9.53 -17.45 -17.04
CA ILE A 198 -9.69 -17.01 -15.64
C ILE A 198 -10.68 -15.84 -15.46
N GLY A 199 -11.54 -15.57 -16.44
CA GLY A 199 -12.60 -14.54 -16.37
C GLY A 199 -12.08 -13.10 -16.53
N GLY A 200 -10.89 -12.93 -17.08
CA GLY A 200 -10.28 -11.64 -17.40
C GLY A 200 -10.62 -11.13 -18.80
N LYS A 201 -10.17 -9.90 -19.08
CA LYS A 201 -10.35 -9.25 -20.38
C LYS A 201 -9.00 -8.77 -20.91
N GLY A 202 -8.25 -9.70 -21.49
CA GLY A 202 -7.02 -9.43 -22.24
C GLY A 202 -5.72 -9.58 -21.44
N GLY A 203 -4.61 -9.38 -22.15
CA GLY A 203 -3.25 -9.49 -21.61
C GLY A 203 -2.31 -8.58 -22.38
N GLY A 204 -1.37 -7.98 -21.68
CA GLY A 204 -0.48 -6.94 -22.21
C GLY A 204 0.98 -7.19 -21.86
N GLY A 205 1.86 -6.74 -22.74
CA GLY A 205 3.30 -6.91 -22.57
C GLY A 205 4.04 -6.91 -23.89
N ARG A 206 5.18 -7.58 -23.89
CA ARG A 206 6.07 -7.79 -25.02
C ARG A 206 6.14 -9.29 -25.34
N LYS A 207 6.77 -9.65 -26.46
CA LYS A 207 6.92 -11.06 -26.88
C LYS A 207 7.66 -11.93 -25.85
N ASP A 208 8.61 -11.36 -25.12
CA ASP A 208 9.41 -12.01 -24.07
C ASP A 208 8.70 -12.09 -22.71
N PHE A 209 7.74 -11.20 -22.46
CA PHE A 209 7.04 -11.13 -21.19
C PHE A 209 5.68 -10.47 -21.31
N ALA A 210 4.64 -11.12 -20.81
CA ALA A 210 3.31 -10.55 -20.72
C ALA A 210 2.63 -10.88 -19.40
N GLN A 211 1.67 -10.03 -19.03
CA GLN A 211 0.88 -10.19 -17.81
C GLN A 211 -0.59 -9.94 -18.10
N ALA A 212 -1.43 -10.59 -17.31
CA ALA A 212 -2.87 -10.44 -17.33
C ALA A 212 -3.46 -10.70 -15.94
N GLY A 213 -4.77 -10.51 -15.82
CA GLY A 213 -5.50 -10.83 -14.60
C GLY A 213 -6.91 -11.33 -14.89
N GLY A 214 -7.57 -11.80 -13.85
CA GLY A 214 -8.94 -12.30 -13.84
C GLY A 214 -9.45 -12.46 -12.40
N GLN A 215 -10.56 -13.17 -12.26
CA GLN A 215 -11.25 -13.37 -10.97
C GLN A 215 -11.50 -14.85 -10.65
N ASP A 216 -11.49 -15.74 -11.66
CA ASP A 216 -11.86 -17.15 -11.47
C ASP A 216 -10.64 -18.01 -11.08
N SER A 217 -10.33 -18.10 -9.78
CA SER A 217 -9.20 -18.92 -9.29
C SER A 217 -9.37 -20.42 -9.55
N ASN A 218 -10.61 -20.89 -9.64
CA ASN A 218 -10.93 -22.30 -9.87
C ASN A 218 -10.56 -22.79 -11.28
N LYS A 219 -10.35 -21.86 -12.22
CA LYS A 219 -9.99 -22.18 -13.61
C LYS A 219 -8.49 -22.13 -13.89
N ILE A 220 -7.65 -21.94 -12.86
CA ILE A 220 -6.20 -21.89 -13.02
C ILE A 220 -5.67 -23.20 -13.63
N ASP A 221 -6.12 -24.35 -13.12
CA ASP A 221 -5.67 -25.66 -13.64
C ASP A 221 -6.15 -25.89 -15.08
N GLU A 222 -7.37 -25.46 -15.43
CA GLU A 222 -7.88 -25.49 -16.82
C GLU A 222 -7.03 -24.58 -17.73
N ALA A 223 -6.70 -23.38 -17.28
CA ALA A 223 -5.90 -22.43 -18.02
C ALA A 223 -4.49 -22.98 -18.29
N LEU A 224 -3.87 -23.63 -17.31
CA LEU A 224 -2.56 -24.26 -17.49
C LEU A 224 -2.59 -25.33 -18.59
N GLU A 225 -3.58 -26.22 -18.58
CA GLU A 225 -3.72 -27.26 -19.60
C GLU A 225 -3.99 -26.69 -21.00
N LYS A 226 -4.80 -25.63 -21.10
CA LYS A 226 -5.01 -24.92 -22.38
C LYS A 226 -3.77 -24.19 -22.88
N LEU A 227 -2.94 -23.65 -21.99
CA LEU A 227 -1.70 -22.98 -22.40
C LEU A 227 -0.66 -23.99 -22.94
N LYS A 228 -0.65 -25.23 -22.44
CA LYS A 228 0.21 -26.30 -22.99
C LYS A 228 -0.05 -26.56 -24.47
N THR A 229 -1.29 -26.42 -24.96
CA THR A 229 -1.61 -26.68 -26.37
C THR A 229 -1.07 -25.63 -27.34
N LEU A 230 -0.52 -24.51 -26.85
CA LEU A 230 0.14 -23.49 -27.66
C LEU A 230 1.63 -23.79 -27.92
N ILE A 231 2.17 -24.87 -27.32
CA ILE A 231 3.59 -25.26 -27.32
C ILE A 231 3.76 -26.53 -28.15
#